data_AF-A0A553BAN7-F1
#
_entry.id   AF-A0A553BAN7-F1
#
_cell.length_a   1.000
_cell.length_b   1.000
_cell.length_c   1.000
_cell.angle_alpha   90.00
_cell.angle_beta   90.00
_cell.angle_gamma   90.00
#
_symmetry.space_group_name_H-M   'P 1'
#
loop_
_entity.id
_entity.type
_entity.pdbx_description
1 polymer ?
#
loop_
_entity_poly.entity_id
_entity_poly.type
_entity_poly.pdbx_seq_one_letter_code
_entity_poly.pdbx_strand_id
1 'polypeptide(L)' 'MKKNIFSLDNKVIVVTGGTGVLGGHFVNAIVQAGGIAIILGLNE' A
#
# COMPACT_ATOMS: atom_id res chain seq x y z
N MET A 1 16.76 9.24 20.02
CA MET A 1 15.44 8.99 19.38
C MET A 1 15.32 7.52 19.02
N LYS A 2 14.18 6.88 19.29
CA LYS A 2 13.91 5.50 18.83
C LYS A 2 13.56 5.52 17.34
N LYS A 3 14.06 4.54 16.57
CA LYS A 3 13.72 4.35 15.16
C LYS A 3 12.24 3.97 15.04
N ASN A 4 11.45 4.72 14.27
CA ASN A 4 10.07 4.35 13.95
C ASN A 4 10.07 3.26 12.87
N ILE A 5 9.91 2.00 13.27
CA ILE A 5 9.91 0.86 12.34
C ILE A 5 8.61 0.72 11.55
N PHE A 6 7.57 1.50 11.87
CA PHE A 6 6.26 1.45 11.22
C PHE A 6 6.07 2.52 10.15
N SER A 7 7.01 3.46 9.98
CA SER A 7 6.92 4.46 8.91
C SER A 7 7.00 3.79 7.53
N LEU A 8 6.09 4.19 6.65
CA LEU A 8 6.10 3.80 5.23
C LEU A 8 6.74 4.86 4.33
N ASP A 9 7.34 5.91 4.90
CA ASP A 9 7.97 6.97 4.14
C ASP A 9 9.06 6.40 3.22
N ASN A 10 9.01 6.77 1.94
CA ASN A 10 9.91 6.29 0.90
C ASN A 10 9.90 4.75 0.71
N LYS A 11 8.79 4.08 1.10
CA LYS A 11 8.58 2.65 0.82
C LYS A 11 7.67 2.47 -0.38
N VAL A 12 8.03 1.53 -1.25
CA VAL A 12 7.18 1.05 -2.36
C VAL A 12 6.60 -0.30 -1.95
N ILE A 13 5.27 -0.43 -2.06
CA ILE A 13 4.52 -1.63 -1.67
C ILE A 13 3.67 -2.05 -2.86
N VAL A 14 3.82 -3.30 -3.29
CA VAL A 14 3.00 -3.90 -4.36
C VAL A 14 1.84 -4.65 -3.73
N VAL A 15 0.61 -4.25 -4.07
CA VAL A 15 -0.62 -4.92 -3.64
C VAL A 15 -1.18 -5.70 -4.83
N THR A 16 -1.03 -7.02 -4.80
CA THR A 16 -1.70 -7.92 -5.75
C THR A 16 -3.16 -8.10 -5.36
N GLY A 17 -4.06 -8.21 -6.35
CA GLY A 17 -5.50 -8.13 -6.11
C GLY A 17 -5.95 -6.75 -5.59
N GLY A 18 -5.13 -5.71 -5.78
CA GLY A 18 -5.37 -4.37 -5.25
C GLY A 18 -6.58 -3.64 -5.84
N THR A 19 -7.16 -4.18 -6.92
CA THR A 19 -8.38 -3.67 -7.56
C THR A 19 -9.68 -4.15 -6.91
N GLY A 20 -9.62 -5.17 -6.04
CA GLY A 20 -10.79 -5.67 -5.30
C GLY A 20 -11.10 -4.86 -4.04
N VAL A 21 -12.22 -5.19 -3.36
CA VAL A 21 -12.67 -4.46 -2.16
C VAL A 21 -11.60 -4.41 -1.06
N LEU A 22 -11.12 -5.59 -0.61
CA LEU A 22 -10.14 -5.67 0.46
C LEU A 22 -8.78 -5.09 0.02
N GLY A 23 -8.33 -5.42 -1.19
CA GLY A 23 -7.09 -4.90 -1.75
C GLY A 23 -7.08 -3.37 -1.84
N GLY A 24 -8.20 -2.78 -2.26
CA GLY A 24 -8.38 -1.33 -2.31
C GLY A 24 -8.32 -0.68 -0.94
N HIS A 25 -8.87 -1.30 0.11
CA HIS A 25 -8.71 -0.81 1.49
C HIS A 25 -7.24 -0.80 1.93
N PHE A 26 -6.47 -1.83 1.61
CA PHE A 26 -5.03 -1.85 1.90
C PHE A 26 -4.26 -0.78 1.12
N VAL A 27 -4.56 -0.59 -0.17
CA VAL A 27 -3.96 0.48 -0.99
C VAL A 27 -4.23 1.85 -0.35
N ASN A 28 -5.47 2.12 0.05
CA ASN A 28 -5.84 3.38 0.69
C ASN A 28 -5.09 3.59 2.02
N ALA A 29 -5.00 2.55 2.86
CA ALA A 29 -4.27 2.63 4.11
C ALA A 29 -2.76 2.88 3.92
N ILE A 30 -2.14 2.25 2.91
CA ILE A 30 -0.73 2.44 2.57
C ILE A 30 -0.45 3.90 2.17
N VAL A 31 -1.30 4.46 1.29
CA VAL A 31 -1.16 5.84 0.83
C VAL A 31 -1.39 6.82 1.99
N GLN A 32 -2.39 6.58 2.84
CA GLN A 32 -2.63 7.41 4.03
C GLN A 32 -1.46 7.39 5.03
N ALA A 33 -0.71 6.29 5.08
CA ALA A 33 0.48 6.15 5.91
C ALA A 33 1.78 6.68 5.25
N GLY A 34 1.69 7.35 4.10
CA GLY A 34 2.85 7.95 3.41
C GLY A 34 3.63 7.01 2.49
N GLY A 35 3.13 5.79 2.28
CA GLY A 35 3.74 4.81 1.38
C GLY A 35 3.32 5.00 -0.09
N ILE A 36 4.12 4.44 -0.99
CA ILE A 36 3.85 4.40 -2.43
C ILE A 36 3.24 3.03 -2.76
N ALA A 37 1.96 2.99 -3.09
CA ALA A 37 1.26 1.76 -3.46
C ALA A 37 1.29 1.52 -4.97
N ILE A 38 1.70 0.31 -5.39
CA ILE A 38 1.56 -0.21 -6.75
C ILE A 38 0.42 -1.23 -6.75
N ILE A 39 -0.56 -1.03 -7.63
CA ILE A 39 -1.79 -1.83 -7.68
C ILE A 39 -1.69 -2.82 -8.83
N LEU A 40 -1.80 -4.11 -8.56
CA LEU A 40 -1.89 -5.15 -9.57
C LEU A 40 -3.27 -5.82 -9.49
N GLY A 41 -4.03 -5.77 -10.58
CA GLY A 41 -5.31 -6.46 -10.75
C GLY A 41 -5.27 -7.38 -11.97
N LEU A 42 -6.24 -8.28 -12.06
CA LEU A 42 -6.52 -9.00 -13.30
C LEU A 42 -7.18 -8.02 -14.28
N ASN A 43 -6.88 -8.19 -15.56
CA ASN A 43 -7.63 -7.55 -16.64
C ASN A 43 -8.82 -8.45 -16.99
N GLU A 44 -10.00 -7.87 -17.20
CA GLU A 44 -11.13 -8.52 -17.88
C GLU A 44 -10.98 -8.39 -19.40
#